data_AF-A0A7M4FZP9-F1
#
_entry.id   AF-A0A7M4FZP9-F1
#
_cell.length_a   1.000
_cell.length_b   1.000
_cell.length_c   1.000
_cell.angle_alpha   90.00
_cell.angle_beta   90.00
_cell.angle_gamma   90.00
#
_symmetry.space_group_name_H-M   'P 1'
#
loop_
_entity.id
_entity.type
_entity.pdbx_description
1 polymer ?
#
loop_
_entity_poly.entity_id
_entity_poly.type
_entity_poly.pdbx_seq_one_letter_code
_entity_poly.pdbx_strand_id
1 'polypeptide(L)'
;MLPLLHSALSSREWQPTAPQTEPGRAPFKVVIKALSLNEIILIHVPNPVDRKDGSFLMRYCMYASVNEGLKIEILYGDKHVAQSPYISKGKGFLFFVLVVSYFMLTNILSCPSQEPQVTKDFTPFPTIDLQRMLEEVPARFRKARGAIVHFTILNNHIYCHSLGKYTDFKMVSDEILLSLARKVHLPAVEFYLNVGDWPVEHRKANDTPGPIPIISWCGSLDSREQYSSILIGPFWKNETERALFRGRDSREEHLELVNLSKEHPELLDAAITGYFFFQEKEKELRKAQLMGFFDFFKVFIIFLVLKQDSPYYEHFILKKASNLLIALLFIAVFFPISQENDEEARKIAKEGQLLARELLQPHRHYCYHYSIFQKYAKCQASKPEIRDGMELVAQPDDRGSLCHCHWKKPPMEDL
;
A
#
# COMPACT_ATOMS: atom_id res chain seq x y z
N MET A 1 -12.20 4.31 -53.52
CA MET A 1 -13.28 4.93 -54.31
C MET A 1 -14.55 4.84 -53.46
N LEU A 2 -15.33 5.92 -53.31
CA LEU A 2 -16.60 5.92 -52.55
C LEU A 2 -17.76 5.39 -53.43
N PRO A 3 -18.89 4.89 -52.86
CA PRO A 3 -19.95 5.69 -52.18
C PRO A 3 -20.10 5.30 -50.69
N LEU A 4 -20.57 6.11 -49.73
CA LEU A 4 -21.46 7.29 -49.70
C LEU A 4 -22.94 7.01 -50.06
N LEU A 5 -23.77 6.86 -49.04
CA LEU A 5 -25.23 7.04 -49.09
C LEU A 5 -25.67 7.75 -47.79
N HIS A 6 -26.61 8.69 -47.89
CA HIS A 6 -26.86 9.66 -46.82
C HIS A 6 -28.33 10.14 -46.81
N SER A 7 -29.10 9.68 -45.82
CA SER A 7 -30.37 10.27 -45.36
C SER A 7 -30.74 9.62 -44.01
N ALA A 8 -30.74 10.32 -42.88
CA ALA A 8 -31.54 11.49 -42.47
C ALA A 8 -32.91 11.10 -41.85
N LEU A 9 -32.92 10.89 -40.53
CA LEU A 9 -34.14 10.92 -39.71
C LEU A 9 -33.90 11.69 -38.40
N SER A 10 -34.74 12.70 -38.20
CA SER A 10 -35.06 13.43 -36.96
C SER A 10 -33.98 13.54 -35.87
N SER A 11 -33.50 14.78 -35.67
CA SER A 11 -33.08 15.19 -34.34
C SER A 11 -34.21 14.95 -33.32
N ARG A 12 -33.87 14.32 -32.20
CA ARG A 12 -34.54 14.50 -30.91
C ARG A 12 -33.44 14.59 -29.87
N GLU A 13 -33.31 15.74 -29.24
CA GLU A 13 -32.34 15.95 -28.18
C GLU A 13 -32.75 15.08 -26.97
N TRP A 14 -31.98 14.01 -26.72
CA TRP A 14 -32.13 13.28 -25.48
C TRP A 14 -31.39 14.05 -24.38
N GLN A 15 -32.03 15.09 -23.86
CA GLN A 15 -31.56 15.79 -22.67
C GLN A 15 -31.65 14.81 -21.48
N PRO A 16 -30.53 14.44 -20.83
CA PRO A 16 -30.59 13.68 -19.60
C PRO A 16 -31.00 14.65 -18.47
N THR A 17 -32.29 14.72 -18.19
CA THR A 17 -32.84 15.38 -16.99
C THR A 17 -32.42 14.59 -15.76
N ALA A 18 -31.18 14.78 -15.33
CA ALA A 18 -30.64 14.21 -14.11
C ALA A 18 -31.52 14.64 -12.93
N PRO A 19 -32.20 13.71 -12.23
CA PRO A 19 -32.93 14.04 -11.02
C PRO A 19 -31.92 14.57 -9.99
N GLN A 20 -32.22 15.68 -9.32
CA GLN A 20 -31.39 16.16 -8.22
C GLN A 20 -31.47 15.16 -7.07
N THR A 21 -30.47 14.29 -6.96
CA THR A 21 -30.30 13.38 -5.83
C THR A 21 -29.97 14.18 -4.58
N GLU A 22 -30.77 14.04 -3.53
CA GLU A 22 -30.50 14.66 -2.22
C GLU A 22 -29.08 14.29 -1.72
N PRO A 23 -28.32 15.26 -1.17
CA PRO A 23 -26.96 15.02 -0.71
C PRO A 23 -26.93 14.13 0.54
N GLY A 24 -26.82 12.81 0.32
CA GLY A 24 -26.66 11.84 1.41
C GLY A 24 -26.97 10.38 1.05
N ARG A 25 -27.77 10.11 0.01
CA ARG A 25 -28.07 8.73 -0.43
C ARG A 25 -27.16 8.32 -1.59
N ALA A 26 -26.38 7.25 -1.39
CA ALA A 26 -25.72 6.57 -2.50
C ALA A 26 -26.82 6.02 -3.45
N PRO A 27 -26.77 6.31 -4.77
CA PRO A 27 -27.87 5.97 -5.68
C PRO A 27 -28.00 4.45 -5.88
N PHE A 28 -26.90 3.70 -5.74
CA PHE A 28 -26.88 2.25 -5.89
C PHE A 28 -26.56 1.55 -4.57
N LYS A 29 -27.44 0.61 -4.20
CA LYS A 29 -27.22 -0.36 -3.12
C LYS A 29 -26.67 -1.64 -3.76
N VAL A 30 -25.53 -2.13 -3.28
CA VAL A 30 -24.96 -3.41 -3.73
C VAL A 30 -24.99 -4.41 -2.58
N VAL A 31 -25.50 -5.60 -2.84
CA VAL A 31 -25.53 -6.72 -1.90
C VAL A 31 -24.81 -7.89 -2.55
N ILE A 32 -23.87 -8.51 -1.86
CA ILE A 32 -23.18 -9.72 -2.32
C ILE A 32 -23.45 -10.83 -1.32
N LYS A 33 -23.76 -12.03 -1.85
CA LYS A 33 -24.05 -13.25 -1.09
C LYS A 33 -23.33 -14.42 -1.76
N ALA A 34 -23.14 -15.52 -1.04
CA ALA A 34 -22.88 -16.81 -1.68
C ALA A 34 -24.04 -17.17 -2.63
N LEU A 35 -23.74 -17.95 -3.66
CA LEU A 35 -24.74 -18.47 -4.59
C LEU A 35 -25.59 -19.60 -3.96
N SER A 36 -24.96 -20.39 -3.09
CA SER A 36 -25.61 -21.43 -2.30
C SER A 36 -26.23 -20.86 -1.02
N LEU A 37 -27.46 -21.26 -0.70
CA LEU A 37 -28.09 -20.92 0.59
C LEU A 37 -27.48 -21.69 1.78
N ASN A 38 -26.70 -22.74 1.51
CA ASN A 38 -25.98 -23.51 2.52
C ASN A 38 -24.64 -22.85 2.92
N GLU A 39 -24.11 -21.94 2.09
CA GLU A 39 -22.83 -21.25 2.33
C GLU A 39 -23.04 -19.92 3.06
N ILE A 40 -23.26 -19.98 4.37
CA ILE A 40 -23.40 -18.79 5.22
C ILE A 40 -22.01 -18.16 5.43
N ILE A 41 -21.65 -17.20 4.58
CA ILE A 41 -20.42 -16.41 4.72
C ILE A 41 -20.70 -14.93 4.98
N LEU A 42 -19.82 -14.29 5.77
CA LEU A 42 -19.82 -12.85 5.92
C LEU A 42 -19.12 -12.21 4.71
N ILE A 43 -19.81 -11.27 4.07
CA ILE A 43 -19.24 -10.38 3.05
C ILE A 43 -19.55 -8.93 3.45
N HIS A 44 -18.52 -8.15 3.73
CA HIS A 44 -18.66 -6.71 3.98
C HIS A 44 -18.63 -5.98 2.63
N VAL A 45 -19.72 -5.27 2.31
CA VAL A 45 -19.86 -4.47 1.08
C VAL A 45 -20.10 -3.01 1.46
N PRO A 46 -19.06 -2.16 1.55
CA PRO A 46 -19.21 -0.73 1.70
C PRO A 46 -20.06 -0.09 0.59
N ASN A 47 -20.67 1.06 0.89
CA ASN A 47 -21.36 1.88 -0.11
C ASN A 47 -20.43 2.17 -1.32
N PRO A 48 -20.94 2.08 -2.56
CA PRO A 48 -20.16 2.44 -3.75
C PRO A 48 -19.66 3.89 -3.69
N VAL A 49 -18.41 4.11 -4.11
CA VAL A 49 -17.83 5.45 -4.23
C VAL A 49 -18.16 5.99 -5.61
N ASP A 50 -18.96 7.06 -5.66
CA ASP A 50 -19.21 7.83 -6.88
C ASP A 50 -17.91 8.53 -7.34
N ARG A 51 -17.55 8.39 -8.62
CA ARG A 51 -16.37 9.05 -9.21
C ARG A 51 -16.68 10.41 -9.85
N LYS A 52 -17.95 10.85 -9.84
CA LYS A 52 -18.48 12.05 -10.53
C LYS A 52 -18.32 12.02 -12.07
N ASP A 53 -17.98 10.87 -12.65
CA ASP A 53 -17.81 10.64 -14.10
C ASP A 53 -18.86 9.69 -14.71
N GLY A 54 -19.91 9.37 -13.94
CA GLY A 54 -20.95 8.40 -14.30
C GLY A 54 -20.60 6.95 -13.92
N SER A 55 -19.39 6.67 -13.43
CA SER A 55 -18.99 5.36 -12.93
C SER A 55 -18.87 5.31 -11.39
N PHE A 56 -19.04 4.11 -10.83
CA PHE A 56 -19.03 3.87 -9.39
C PHE A 56 -17.99 2.80 -9.05
N LEU A 57 -17.16 3.06 -8.04
CA LEU A 57 -16.20 2.08 -7.52
C LEU A 57 -16.82 1.34 -6.32
N MET A 58 -17.21 0.09 -6.56
CA MET A 58 -17.65 -0.84 -5.51
C MET A 58 -16.44 -1.60 -4.95
N ARG A 59 -16.43 -1.85 -3.63
CA ARG A 59 -15.44 -2.70 -2.94
C ARG A 59 -16.18 -3.73 -2.10
N TYR A 60 -15.54 -4.87 -1.84
CA TYR A 60 -16.05 -5.88 -0.92
C TYR A 60 -14.90 -6.60 -0.23
N CYS A 61 -15.17 -7.16 0.94
CA CYS A 61 -14.28 -8.06 1.67
C CYS A 61 -15.06 -9.33 2.02
N MET A 62 -14.56 -10.49 1.61
CA MET A 62 -15.08 -11.79 2.06
C MET A 62 -14.30 -12.22 3.31
N TYR A 63 -14.95 -12.97 4.20
CA TYR A 63 -14.30 -13.52 5.41
C TYR A 63 -14.21 -15.06 5.41
N ALA A 64 -14.66 -15.71 4.34
CA ALA A 64 -14.48 -17.13 4.04
C ALA A 64 -14.56 -17.34 2.51
N SER A 65 -14.04 -18.45 2.01
CA SER A 65 -14.23 -18.84 0.60
C SER A 65 -15.66 -19.33 0.31
N VAL A 66 -16.10 -19.24 -0.95
CA VAL A 66 -17.31 -19.91 -1.48
C VAL A 66 -16.95 -21.00 -2.48
N ASN A 67 -17.75 -22.06 -2.55
CA ASN A 67 -17.55 -23.19 -3.46
C ASN A 67 -18.45 -23.08 -4.70
N GLU A 68 -19.71 -22.69 -4.54
CA GLU A 68 -20.67 -22.64 -5.66
C GLU A 68 -20.60 -21.32 -6.44
N GLY A 69 -20.29 -20.21 -5.75
CA GLY A 69 -20.06 -18.91 -6.37
C GLY A 69 -20.64 -17.73 -5.58
N LEU A 70 -20.76 -16.58 -6.24
CA LEU A 70 -21.30 -15.34 -5.68
C LEU A 70 -22.50 -14.83 -6.49
N LYS A 71 -23.52 -14.35 -5.77
CA LYS A 71 -24.63 -13.56 -6.33
C LYS A 71 -24.39 -12.09 -5.98
N ILE A 72 -24.33 -11.22 -6.99
CA ILE A 72 -24.09 -9.77 -6.86
C ILE A 72 -25.37 -9.03 -7.29
N GLU A 73 -26.06 -8.44 -6.32
CA GLU A 73 -27.33 -7.75 -6.49
C GLU A 73 -27.09 -6.24 -6.44
N ILE A 74 -27.06 -5.60 -7.61
CA ILE A 74 -27.00 -4.13 -7.75
C ILE A 74 -28.44 -3.61 -7.89
N LEU A 75 -28.82 -2.66 -7.03
CA LEU A 75 -30.17 -2.11 -6.91
C LEU A 75 -30.14 -0.57 -6.97
N TYR A 76 -31.11 0.05 -7.63
CA TYR A 76 -31.43 1.48 -7.54
C TYR A 76 -32.78 1.63 -6.84
N GLY A 77 -32.77 2.21 -5.63
CA GLY A 77 -33.83 1.95 -4.66
C GLY A 77 -33.96 0.43 -4.43
N ASP A 78 -35.17 -0.11 -4.60
CA ASP A 78 -35.45 -1.55 -4.47
C ASP A 78 -35.54 -2.28 -5.82
N LYS A 79 -35.14 -1.65 -6.94
CA LYS A 79 -35.20 -2.25 -8.29
C LYS A 79 -33.82 -2.67 -8.78
N HIS A 80 -33.70 -3.88 -9.32
CA HIS A 80 -32.50 -4.35 -10.02
C HIS A 80 -32.17 -3.46 -11.23
N VAL A 81 -30.88 -3.21 -11.45
CA VAL A 81 -30.39 -2.40 -12.58
C VAL A 81 -29.76 -3.28 -13.67
N ALA A 82 -30.03 -2.94 -14.93
CA ALA A 82 -29.56 -3.67 -16.11
C ALA A 82 -29.80 -5.20 -16.02
N GLN A 83 -28.74 -5.99 -15.86
CA GLN A 83 -28.76 -7.47 -15.83
C GLN A 83 -28.63 -8.02 -14.40
N SER A 84 -28.69 -7.16 -13.38
CA SER A 84 -28.69 -7.56 -11.97
C SER A 84 -29.88 -8.50 -11.67
N PRO A 85 -29.70 -9.59 -10.90
CA PRO A 85 -28.48 -9.98 -10.20
C PRO A 85 -27.47 -10.70 -11.09
N TYR A 86 -26.19 -10.31 -10.98
CA TYR A 86 -25.08 -10.98 -11.64
C TYR A 86 -24.66 -12.22 -10.87
N ILE A 87 -24.35 -13.31 -11.57
CA ILE A 87 -23.94 -14.59 -10.97
C ILE A 87 -22.53 -14.94 -11.43
N SER A 88 -21.57 -14.96 -10.50
CA SER A 88 -20.26 -15.56 -10.71
C SER A 88 -20.29 -17.00 -10.20
N LYS A 89 -20.10 -18.00 -11.08
CA LYS A 89 -20.12 -19.42 -10.72
C LYS A 89 -18.72 -19.97 -10.48
N GLY A 90 -18.61 -20.93 -9.56
CA GLY A 90 -17.36 -21.62 -9.21
C GLY A 90 -16.68 -21.05 -7.98
N LYS A 91 -15.56 -21.68 -7.56
CA LYS A 91 -14.93 -21.40 -6.28
C LYS A 91 -14.37 -19.98 -6.19
N GLY A 92 -14.93 -19.16 -5.30
CA GLY A 92 -14.44 -17.84 -4.93
C GLY A 92 -13.57 -17.96 -3.69
N PHE A 93 -12.27 -18.17 -3.87
CA PHE A 93 -11.32 -18.33 -2.77
C PHE A 93 -11.04 -17.02 -2.04
N LEU A 94 -11.08 -17.06 -0.70
CA LEU A 94 -10.54 -16.00 0.16
C LEU A 94 -9.02 -15.89 0.00
N PHE A 95 -8.34 -17.03 0.01
CA PHE A 95 -6.90 -17.14 -0.22
C PHE A 95 -6.64 -17.91 -1.51
N PHE A 96 -6.31 -17.21 -2.59
CA PHE A 96 -5.88 -17.85 -3.83
C PHE A 96 -4.50 -18.51 -3.63
N VAL A 97 -4.47 -19.84 -3.73
CA VAL A 97 -3.26 -20.67 -3.64
C VAL A 97 -2.92 -21.22 -5.02
N LEU A 98 -1.81 -20.76 -5.58
CA LEU A 98 -1.23 -21.28 -6.81
C LEU A 98 0.28 -21.06 -6.74
N VAL A 99 0.99 -21.97 -6.09
CA VAL A 99 2.45 -21.87 -5.94
C VAL A 99 3.10 -22.18 -7.29
N VAL A 100 3.56 -21.14 -7.99
CA VAL A 100 4.25 -21.27 -9.29
C VAL A 100 5.76 -21.07 -9.16
N SER A 101 6.50 -21.32 -10.24
CA SER A 101 7.91 -20.93 -10.33
C SER A 101 8.04 -19.41 -10.47
N TYR A 102 9.21 -18.86 -10.10
CA TYR A 102 9.48 -17.42 -10.21
C TYR A 102 9.16 -16.85 -11.60
N PHE A 103 9.61 -17.51 -12.67
CA PHE A 103 9.40 -17.09 -14.05
C PHE A 103 7.92 -17.02 -14.43
N MET A 104 7.10 -17.94 -13.92
CA MET A 104 5.65 -17.90 -14.11
C MET A 104 5.04 -16.72 -13.35
N LEU A 105 5.45 -16.48 -12.10
CA LEU A 105 4.96 -15.32 -11.33
C LEU A 105 5.32 -14.00 -12.00
N THR A 106 6.55 -13.81 -12.48
CA THR A 106 6.98 -12.56 -13.11
C THR A 106 6.18 -12.25 -14.37
N ASN A 107 5.83 -13.27 -15.16
CA ASN A 107 5.03 -13.10 -16.36
C ASN A 107 3.54 -12.87 -16.04
N ILE A 108 2.99 -13.50 -15.00
CA ILE A 108 1.60 -13.31 -14.56
C ILE A 108 1.38 -11.93 -13.90
N LEU A 109 2.37 -11.45 -13.14
CA LEU A 109 2.31 -10.18 -12.42
C LEU A 109 2.91 -8.99 -13.20
N SER A 110 3.41 -9.19 -14.42
CA SER A 110 4.15 -8.18 -15.18
C SER A 110 5.25 -7.50 -14.34
N CYS A 111 6.04 -8.31 -13.61
CA CYS A 111 7.17 -7.82 -12.83
C CYS A 111 8.25 -7.21 -13.75
N PRO A 112 9.03 -6.22 -13.27
CA PRO A 112 10.08 -5.62 -14.08
C PRO A 112 11.27 -6.59 -14.17
N SER A 113 12.11 -6.40 -15.18
CA SER A 113 13.37 -7.16 -15.30
C SER A 113 14.41 -6.79 -14.23
N GLN A 114 14.29 -5.61 -13.61
CA GLN A 114 15.18 -5.11 -12.56
C GLN A 114 14.41 -4.23 -11.57
N GLU A 115 14.84 -4.23 -10.30
CA GLU A 115 14.44 -3.26 -9.28
C GLU A 115 15.68 -2.43 -8.89
N PRO A 116 15.81 -1.18 -9.39
CA PRO A 116 17.04 -0.38 -9.19
C PRO A 116 17.33 -0.04 -7.74
N GLN A 117 16.28 0.18 -6.93
CA GLN A 117 16.40 0.52 -5.52
C GLN A 117 16.97 -0.67 -4.72
N VAL A 118 16.48 -1.88 -4.95
CA VAL A 118 17.02 -3.12 -4.37
C VAL A 118 18.47 -3.34 -4.80
N THR A 119 18.78 -3.15 -6.09
CA THR A 119 20.15 -3.29 -6.60
C THR A 119 21.13 -2.33 -5.89
N LYS A 120 20.71 -1.07 -5.69
CA LYS A 120 21.46 -0.04 -4.96
C LYS A 120 21.63 -0.36 -3.47
N ASP A 121 20.57 -0.77 -2.79
CA ASP A 121 20.61 -0.96 -1.34
C ASP A 121 21.40 -2.20 -0.92
N PHE A 122 21.47 -3.22 -1.78
CA PHE A 122 22.38 -4.36 -1.60
C PHE A 122 23.80 -4.15 -2.15
N THR A 123 24.13 -2.99 -2.72
CA THR A 123 25.50 -2.69 -3.18
C THR A 123 26.55 -2.71 -2.05
N PRO A 124 26.27 -2.27 -0.81
CA PRO A 124 27.19 -2.41 0.34
C PRO A 124 27.33 -3.84 0.87
N PHE A 125 26.49 -4.77 0.40
CA PHE A 125 26.35 -6.12 0.94
C PHE A 125 26.63 -7.18 -0.15
N PRO A 126 27.85 -7.21 -0.74
CA PRO A 126 28.19 -8.24 -1.72
C PRO A 126 28.11 -9.65 -1.12
N THR A 127 28.49 -9.76 0.16
CA THR A 127 28.41 -10.95 1.00
C THR A 127 27.74 -10.58 2.34
N ILE A 128 26.86 -11.44 2.84
CA ILE A 128 26.11 -11.31 4.08
C ILE A 128 26.50 -12.48 4.99
N ASP A 129 27.19 -12.16 6.08
CA ASP A 129 27.62 -13.12 7.10
C ASP A 129 26.51 -13.29 8.14
N LEU A 130 25.81 -14.43 8.10
CA LEU A 130 24.72 -14.73 9.03
C LEU A 130 25.20 -14.93 10.47
N GLN A 131 26.42 -15.40 10.71
CA GLN A 131 26.98 -15.54 12.07
C GLN A 131 27.18 -14.15 12.69
N ARG A 132 27.73 -13.21 11.91
CA ARG A 132 27.83 -11.81 12.31
C ARG A 132 26.46 -11.16 12.55
N MET A 133 25.42 -11.52 11.80
CA MET A 133 24.04 -11.05 12.06
C MET A 133 23.50 -11.58 13.40
N LEU A 134 23.67 -12.88 13.67
CA LEU A 134 23.25 -13.55 14.90
C LEU A 134 23.88 -12.93 16.16
N GLU A 135 25.10 -12.42 16.06
CA GLU A 135 25.81 -11.77 17.15
C GLU A 135 25.49 -10.27 17.25
N GLU A 136 25.64 -9.49 16.16
CA GLU A 136 25.48 -8.03 16.22
C GLU A 136 24.03 -7.57 16.39
N VAL A 137 23.05 -8.20 15.71
CA VAL A 137 21.66 -7.69 15.71
C VAL A 137 21.01 -7.76 17.10
N PRO A 138 21.05 -8.91 17.82
CA PRO A 138 20.42 -9.00 19.13
C PRO A 138 21.18 -8.17 20.18
N ALA A 139 22.51 -8.07 20.07
CA ALA A 139 23.32 -7.27 20.98
C ALA A 139 23.03 -5.76 20.86
N ARG A 140 22.96 -5.24 19.63
CA ARG A 140 22.79 -3.80 19.37
C ARG A 140 21.33 -3.34 19.53
N PHE A 141 20.36 -4.08 18.99
CA PHE A 141 19.03 -3.53 18.73
C PHE A 141 17.90 -4.08 19.62
N ARG A 142 18.03 -5.29 20.18
CA ARG A 142 17.01 -5.92 21.04
C ARG A 142 16.65 -5.08 22.27
N LYS A 143 17.64 -4.44 22.90
CA LYS A 143 17.44 -3.58 24.08
C LYS A 143 17.17 -2.11 23.72
N ALA A 144 17.86 -1.57 22.71
CA ALA A 144 17.82 -0.14 22.39
C ALA A 144 16.56 0.30 21.62
N ARG A 145 15.97 -0.59 20.82
CA ARG A 145 14.73 -0.34 20.06
C ARG A 145 13.66 -1.37 20.38
N GLY A 146 14.03 -2.64 20.47
CA GLY A 146 13.11 -3.73 20.84
C GLY A 146 11.96 -3.94 19.85
N ALA A 147 12.15 -3.56 18.58
CA ALA A 147 11.19 -3.71 17.49
C ALA A 147 11.78 -4.54 16.34
N ILE A 148 12.68 -5.50 16.64
CA ILE A 148 13.31 -6.36 15.64
C ILE A 148 12.63 -7.73 15.65
N VAL A 149 12.49 -8.35 14.47
CA VAL A 149 12.08 -9.74 14.29
C VAL A 149 13.10 -10.44 13.41
N HIS A 150 13.55 -11.61 13.83
CA HIS A 150 14.41 -12.48 13.03
C HIS A 150 13.53 -13.46 12.25
N PHE A 151 13.76 -13.61 10.94
CA PHE A 151 13.00 -14.50 10.07
C PHE A 151 13.92 -15.50 9.36
N THR A 152 13.53 -16.78 9.33
CA THR A 152 14.06 -17.78 8.40
C THR A 152 12.94 -18.26 7.47
N ILE A 153 13.18 -18.22 6.17
CA ILE A 153 12.37 -18.87 5.16
C ILE A 153 13.14 -20.10 4.69
N LEU A 154 12.54 -21.29 4.83
CA LEU A 154 13.15 -22.56 4.44
C LEU A 154 12.07 -23.51 3.90
N ASN A 155 12.33 -24.14 2.75
CA ASN A 155 11.38 -25.06 2.10
C ASN A 155 9.96 -24.47 1.91
N ASN A 156 9.88 -23.17 1.55
CA ASN A 156 8.65 -22.37 1.44
C ASN A 156 7.80 -22.26 2.73
N HIS A 157 8.37 -22.58 3.89
CA HIS A 157 7.80 -22.31 5.21
C HIS A 157 8.52 -21.11 5.83
N ILE A 158 7.80 -20.34 6.65
CA ILE A 158 8.30 -19.11 7.27
C ILE A 158 8.37 -19.33 8.79
N TYR A 159 9.51 -19.03 9.38
CA TYR A 159 9.78 -19.11 10.80
C TYR A 159 10.20 -17.73 11.32
N CYS A 160 9.79 -17.34 12.52
CA CYS A 160 10.13 -16.04 13.09
C CYS A 160 10.47 -16.09 14.58
N HIS A 161 11.30 -15.16 15.04
CA HIS A 161 11.58 -14.94 16.46
C HIS A 161 11.59 -13.44 16.79
N SER A 162 10.69 -13.00 17.68
CA SER A 162 10.57 -11.60 18.09
C SER A 162 11.67 -11.18 19.07
N LEU A 163 12.49 -10.21 18.65
CA LEU A 163 13.60 -9.65 19.41
C LEU A 163 13.25 -8.29 20.02
N GLY A 164 12.24 -8.28 20.88
CA GLY A 164 11.92 -7.15 21.74
C GLY A 164 10.47 -7.10 22.20
N LYS A 165 10.03 -5.91 22.62
CA LYS A 165 8.69 -5.66 23.17
C LYS A 165 7.69 -5.11 22.13
N TYR A 166 8.18 -4.44 21.08
CA TYR A 166 7.38 -3.68 20.13
C TYR A 166 7.35 -4.34 18.75
N THR A 167 7.07 -5.65 18.73
CA THR A 167 7.12 -6.48 17.51
C THR A 167 5.77 -6.75 16.87
N ASP A 168 4.66 -6.21 17.42
CA ASP A 168 3.30 -6.57 16.97
C ASP A 168 3.03 -6.19 15.50
N PHE A 169 3.68 -5.13 15.01
CA PHE A 169 3.67 -4.73 13.60
C PHE A 169 4.19 -5.80 12.61
N LYS A 170 4.87 -6.85 13.10
CA LYS A 170 5.26 -8.00 12.28
C LYS A 170 4.07 -8.66 11.58
N MET A 171 2.84 -8.49 12.08
CA MET A 171 1.62 -9.01 11.42
C MET A 171 1.49 -8.56 9.94
N VAL A 172 2.01 -7.38 9.59
CA VAL A 172 2.01 -6.87 8.21
C VAL A 172 3.02 -7.65 7.34
N SER A 173 4.16 -7.98 7.93
CA SER A 173 5.24 -8.77 7.33
C SER A 173 4.83 -10.24 7.17
N ASP A 174 4.23 -10.81 8.22
CA ASP A 174 3.68 -12.16 8.25
C ASP A 174 2.68 -12.34 7.09
N GLU A 175 1.70 -11.44 6.93
CA GLU A 175 0.74 -11.54 5.81
C GLU A 175 1.38 -11.39 4.43
N ILE A 176 2.34 -10.49 4.24
CA ILE A 176 3.06 -10.39 2.95
C ILE A 176 3.84 -11.68 2.65
N LEU A 177 4.57 -12.22 3.62
CA LEU A 177 5.36 -13.44 3.49
C LEU A 177 4.47 -14.65 3.21
N LEU A 178 3.41 -14.84 4.01
CA LEU A 178 2.42 -15.90 3.81
C LEU A 178 1.72 -15.76 2.45
N SER A 179 1.36 -14.54 2.05
CA SER A 179 0.72 -14.25 0.76
C SER A 179 1.64 -14.50 -0.43
N LEU A 180 2.95 -14.31 -0.29
CA LEU A 180 3.95 -14.73 -1.29
C LEU A 180 4.10 -16.25 -1.33
N ALA A 181 4.25 -16.92 -0.18
CA ALA A 181 4.38 -18.37 -0.09
C ALA A 181 3.18 -19.14 -0.69
N ARG A 182 1.97 -18.53 -0.68
CA ARG A 182 0.75 -19.04 -1.37
C ARG A 182 0.80 -18.92 -2.91
N LYS A 183 1.72 -18.14 -3.47
CA LYS A 183 1.80 -17.78 -4.91
C LYS A 183 3.10 -18.20 -5.61
N VAL A 184 4.19 -18.35 -4.88
CA VAL A 184 5.51 -18.65 -5.45
C VAL A 184 6.38 -19.36 -4.43
N HIS A 185 7.26 -20.25 -4.89
CA HIS A 185 8.31 -20.79 -4.05
C HIS A 185 9.29 -19.67 -3.66
N LEU A 186 9.29 -19.26 -2.40
CA LEU A 186 10.27 -18.32 -1.84
C LEU A 186 11.66 -18.97 -1.77
N PRO A 187 12.74 -18.19 -2.01
CA PRO A 187 14.10 -18.68 -1.82
C PRO A 187 14.39 -18.95 -0.34
N ALA A 188 15.35 -19.82 -0.05
CA ALA A 188 15.84 -20.01 1.31
C ALA A 188 16.63 -18.78 1.76
N VAL A 189 16.20 -18.13 2.85
CA VAL A 189 16.82 -16.88 3.34
C VAL A 189 16.60 -16.69 4.84
N GLU A 190 17.62 -16.18 5.54
CA GLU A 190 17.62 -15.83 6.96
C GLU A 190 17.97 -14.34 7.10
N PHE A 191 17.05 -13.55 7.65
CA PHE A 191 17.13 -12.08 7.63
C PHE A 191 16.48 -11.43 8.83
N TYR A 192 16.91 -10.20 9.14
CA TYR A 192 16.36 -9.41 10.22
C TYR A 192 15.49 -8.27 9.68
N LEU A 193 14.32 -8.11 10.29
CA LEU A 193 13.36 -7.06 9.98
C LEU A 193 13.13 -6.20 11.23
N ASN A 194 13.45 -4.92 11.13
CA ASN A 194 12.98 -3.90 12.05
C ASN A 194 11.54 -3.52 11.67
N VAL A 195 10.63 -3.70 12.62
CA VAL A 195 9.20 -3.35 12.47
C VAL A 195 8.83 -2.07 13.22
N GLY A 196 9.81 -1.31 13.71
CA GLY A 196 9.63 0.04 14.25
C GLY A 196 9.66 1.14 13.18
N ASP A 197 9.18 2.33 13.55
CA ASP A 197 9.03 3.48 12.64
C ASP A 197 10.36 3.95 12.02
N TRP A 198 11.42 3.94 12.82
CA TRP A 198 12.73 4.50 12.46
C TRP A 198 13.74 3.41 12.06
N PRO A 199 14.57 3.65 11.03
CA PRO A 199 15.71 2.79 10.72
C PRO A 199 16.75 2.76 11.85
N VAL A 200 17.57 1.70 11.86
CA VAL A 200 18.43 1.34 13.01
C VAL A 200 19.92 1.20 12.67
N GLU A 201 20.30 0.79 11.47
CA GLU A 201 21.69 0.79 11.03
C GLU A 201 22.09 2.14 10.41
N HIS A 202 22.89 2.90 11.17
CA HIS A 202 23.42 4.20 10.76
C HIS A 202 24.86 4.13 10.21
N ARG A 203 25.49 2.93 10.20
CA ARG A 203 26.84 2.77 9.65
C ARG A 203 26.87 2.91 8.13
N LYS A 204 27.89 3.60 7.63
CA LYS A 204 28.13 3.88 6.21
C LYS A 204 28.98 2.76 5.62
N ALA A 205 28.87 2.53 4.31
CA ALA A 205 29.51 1.40 3.62
C ALA A 205 31.04 1.33 3.74
N ASN A 206 31.69 2.41 4.20
CA ASN A 206 33.13 2.53 4.37
C ASN A 206 33.57 2.43 5.85
N ASP A 207 32.61 2.28 6.78
CA ASP A 207 32.90 2.18 8.21
C ASP A 207 33.54 0.82 8.56
N THR A 208 34.22 0.73 9.70
CA THR A 208 34.83 -0.52 10.18
C THR A 208 34.49 -0.76 11.66
N PRO A 209 33.83 -1.88 12.02
CA PRO A 209 33.17 -2.83 11.13
C PRO A 209 31.95 -2.19 10.44
N GLY A 210 31.80 -2.41 9.12
CA GLY A 210 30.77 -1.80 8.28
C GLY A 210 29.33 -2.24 8.62
N PRO A 211 28.30 -1.71 7.92
CA PRO A 211 26.90 -1.97 8.24
C PRO A 211 26.53 -3.46 8.22
N ILE A 212 25.36 -3.76 8.80
CA ILE A 212 24.67 -5.05 8.66
C ILE A 212 23.31 -4.88 7.96
N PRO A 213 22.91 -5.80 7.06
CA PRO A 213 21.68 -5.70 6.27
C PRO A 213 20.43 -6.02 7.10
N ILE A 214 19.91 -5.02 7.81
CA ILE A 214 18.56 -5.06 8.40
C ILE A 214 17.57 -4.46 7.40
N ILE A 215 16.38 -5.06 7.30
CA ILE A 215 15.26 -4.54 6.52
C ILE A 215 14.39 -3.70 7.49
N SER A 216 13.80 -2.58 7.05
CA SER A 216 12.95 -1.68 7.88
C SER A 216 11.71 -1.23 7.10
N TRP A 217 10.84 -0.39 7.69
CA TRP A 217 9.72 0.24 6.96
C TRP A 217 10.06 1.56 6.27
N CYS A 218 10.99 2.36 6.79
CA CYS A 218 11.53 3.53 6.08
C CYS A 218 13.06 3.61 6.23
N GLY A 219 13.71 4.30 5.30
CA GLY A 219 15.15 4.59 5.32
C GLY A 219 15.42 6.08 5.37
N SER A 220 16.64 6.47 5.69
CA SER A 220 17.10 7.86 5.62
C SER A 220 18.40 8.00 4.82
N LEU A 221 18.77 9.23 4.42
CA LEU A 221 20.07 9.48 3.79
C LEU A 221 21.28 9.01 4.64
N ASP A 222 21.09 8.88 5.96
CA ASP A 222 22.08 8.37 6.91
C ASP A 222 21.81 6.91 7.39
N SER A 223 20.80 6.20 6.85
CA SER A 223 20.50 4.81 7.25
C SER A 223 19.68 4.02 6.20
N ARG A 224 20.15 2.84 5.79
CA ARG A 224 19.79 2.21 4.51
C ARG A 224 18.95 0.93 4.65
N GLU A 225 17.67 1.10 4.94
CA GLU A 225 16.71 0.01 5.27
C GLU A 225 15.29 0.48 4.83
N GLN A 226 14.34 -0.35 4.32
CA GLN A 226 13.13 0.25 3.67
C GLN A 226 11.90 -0.65 3.32
N TYR A 227 10.66 -0.10 3.50
CA TYR A 227 9.40 -0.51 2.84
C TYR A 227 8.38 0.64 2.51
N SER A 228 7.15 0.70 3.08
CA SER A 228 5.84 0.88 2.35
C SER A 228 4.71 1.57 3.18
N SER A 229 3.59 2.20 2.71
CA SER A 229 3.14 2.83 1.42
C SER A 229 1.67 3.36 1.47
N ILE A 230 1.23 4.36 0.67
CA ILE A 230 -0.22 4.73 0.47
C ILE A 230 -0.59 5.34 -0.93
N LEU A 231 -1.88 5.36 -1.31
CA LEU A 231 -2.45 5.46 -2.69
C LEU A 231 -3.30 6.74 -3.02
N ILE A 232 -4.14 6.72 -4.08
CA ILE A 232 -4.43 7.84 -5.04
C ILE A 232 -5.90 8.30 -5.12
N GLY A 233 -6.14 9.57 -5.54
CA GLY A 233 -7.45 10.21 -5.73
C GLY A 233 -8.03 10.34 -7.18
N PRO A 234 -9.19 11.03 -7.35
CA PRO A 234 -10.02 11.07 -8.57
C PRO A 234 -9.79 12.28 -9.50
N PHE A 235 -10.80 12.65 -10.33
CA PHE A 235 -10.70 13.52 -11.51
C PHE A 235 -11.27 14.95 -11.30
N TRP A 236 -10.43 15.94 -11.59
CA TRP A 236 -10.66 17.40 -11.64
C TRP A 236 -12.10 17.91 -11.89
N LYS A 237 -12.62 18.68 -10.93
CA LYS A 237 -13.69 19.68 -11.10
C LYS A 237 -13.68 20.67 -9.93
N ASN A 238 -14.20 21.89 -10.11
CA ASN A 238 -14.30 22.91 -9.06
C ASN A 238 -14.97 22.41 -7.79
N GLU A 239 -14.29 22.59 -6.66
CA GLU A 239 -14.77 23.28 -5.45
C GLU A 239 -13.57 23.42 -4.49
N THR A 240 -13.40 24.61 -3.88
CA THR A 240 -12.26 25.04 -3.02
C THR A 240 -10.84 25.03 -3.62
N GLU A 241 -10.14 26.16 -3.52
CA GLU A 241 -8.73 26.36 -3.96
C GLU A 241 -7.69 26.23 -2.82
N ARG A 242 -8.13 25.95 -1.59
CA ARG A 242 -7.27 25.98 -0.38
C ARG A 242 -6.28 24.80 -0.35
N ALA A 243 -5.25 24.86 0.49
CA ALA A 243 -4.52 23.67 0.91
C ALA A 243 -5.23 23.00 2.10
N LEU A 244 -5.03 21.68 2.29
CA LEU A 244 -5.68 20.91 3.37
C LEU A 244 -4.72 19.94 4.06
N PHE A 245 -4.70 19.97 5.40
CA PHE A 245 -3.96 19.02 6.23
C PHE A 245 -4.79 18.55 7.42
N ARG A 246 -4.77 17.24 7.67
CA ARG A 246 -5.29 16.60 8.89
C ARG A 246 -4.31 15.50 9.30
N GLY A 247 -3.59 15.70 10.40
CA GLY A 247 -2.57 14.77 10.87
C GLY A 247 -2.44 14.76 12.39
N ARG A 248 -1.53 13.96 12.92
CA ARG A 248 -1.16 14.00 14.35
C ARG A 248 0.02 14.95 14.57
N ASP A 249 0.27 15.28 15.82
CA ASP A 249 1.41 16.07 16.31
C ASP A 249 2.77 15.31 16.22
N SER A 250 2.97 14.47 15.20
CA SER A 250 4.16 13.60 15.11
C SER A 250 5.48 14.34 14.85
N ARG A 251 5.42 15.61 14.42
CA ARG A 251 6.57 16.49 14.17
C ARG A 251 6.17 17.95 14.40
N GLU A 252 7.14 18.80 14.72
CA GLU A 252 6.91 20.23 15.01
C GLU A 252 6.41 21.01 13.79
N GLU A 253 6.86 20.65 12.58
CA GLU A 253 6.41 21.28 11.33
C GLU A 253 4.90 21.10 11.06
N HIS A 254 4.25 20.10 11.67
CA HIS A 254 2.79 19.97 11.62
C HIS A 254 2.08 21.04 12.46
N LEU A 255 2.72 21.55 13.52
CA LEU A 255 2.20 22.59 14.40
C LEU A 255 2.38 23.97 13.74
N GLU A 256 3.53 24.20 13.09
CA GLU A 256 3.79 25.37 12.25
C GLU A 256 2.73 25.50 11.15
N LEU A 257 2.40 24.40 10.47
CA LEU A 257 1.37 24.36 9.43
C LEU A 257 -0.03 24.72 9.96
N VAL A 258 -0.35 24.36 11.22
CA VAL A 258 -1.61 24.75 11.87
C VAL A 258 -1.61 26.22 12.28
N ASN A 259 -0.47 26.79 12.67
CA ASN A 259 -0.36 28.23 12.92
C ASN A 259 -0.48 29.03 11.61
N LEU A 260 0.18 28.61 10.54
CA LEU A 260 0.02 29.20 9.21
C LEU A 260 -1.45 29.16 8.73
N SER A 261 -2.21 28.12 9.09
CA SER A 261 -3.66 28.03 8.79
C SER A 261 -4.53 28.98 9.61
N LYS A 262 -4.07 29.44 10.78
CA LYS A 262 -4.73 30.50 11.56
C LYS A 262 -4.41 31.89 11.00
N GLU A 263 -3.22 32.08 10.45
CA GLU A 263 -2.75 33.33 9.85
C GLU A 263 -3.32 33.55 8.44
N HIS A 264 -3.39 32.46 7.66
CA HIS A 264 -3.88 32.42 6.27
C HIS A 264 -5.00 31.40 6.07
N PRO A 265 -6.14 31.52 6.78
CA PRO A 265 -7.26 30.61 6.64
C PRO A 265 -7.81 30.58 5.20
N GLU A 266 -7.75 31.69 4.47
CA GLU A 266 -8.14 31.81 3.06
C GLU A 266 -7.29 30.95 2.11
N LEU A 267 -6.05 30.60 2.49
CA LEU A 267 -5.13 29.79 1.70
C LEU A 267 -5.03 28.34 2.21
N LEU A 268 -5.16 28.10 3.53
CA LEU A 268 -4.87 26.80 4.15
C LEU A 268 -5.89 26.41 5.23
N ASP A 269 -6.27 25.13 5.23
CA ASP A 269 -7.02 24.47 6.29
C ASP A 269 -6.18 23.32 6.90
N ALA A 270 -5.43 23.58 7.96
CA ALA A 270 -4.62 22.60 8.67
C ALA A 270 -5.09 22.42 10.12
N ALA A 271 -5.19 21.16 10.58
CA ALA A 271 -5.50 20.87 11.98
C ALA A 271 -4.90 19.54 12.48
N ILE A 272 -4.57 19.51 13.78
CA ILE A 272 -4.14 18.29 14.48
C ILE A 272 -5.36 17.48 14.94
N THR A 273 -5.38 16.19 14.64
CA THR A 273 -6.47 15.25 14.98
C THR A 273 -6.25 14.49 16.30
N GLY A 274 -5.04 14.57 16.86
CA GLY A 274 -4.72 14.04 18.18
C GLY A 274 -3.28 14.34 18.59
N TYR A 275 -3.11 14.65 19.88
CA TYR A 275 -1.84 14.98 20.51
C TYR A 275 -1.27 13.80 21.32
N PHE A 276 0.05 13.74 21.43
CA PHE A 276 0.82 12.71 22.12
C PHE A 276 2.25 13.15 22.43
N PHE A 277 2.89 13.86 21.50
CA PHE A 277 4.27 14.36 21.61
C PHE A 277 4.32 15.81 22.14
N PHE A 278 3.35 16.64 21.76
CA PHE A 278 3.23 18.06 22.10
C PHE A 278 1.88 18.33 22.81
N GLN A 279 1.62 17.61 23.91
CA GLN A 279 0.31 17.61 24.58
C GLN A 279 -0.06 18.97 25.18
N GLU A 280 0.94 19.76 25.59
CA GLU A 280 0.79 21.14 26.03
C GLU A 280 0.20 22.07 24.95
N LYS A 281 0.44 21.77 23.67
CA LYS A 281 -0.12 22.53 22.53
C LYS A 281 -1.59 22.25 22.24
N GLU A 282 -2.19 21.19 22.79
CA GLU A 282 -3.62 20.87 22.56
C GLU A 282 -4.55 22.03 22.98
N LYS A 283 -4.20 22.79 24.02
CA LYS A 283 -4.99 23.96 24.49
C LYS A 283 -4.91 25.16 23.54
N GLU A 284 -3.77 25.34 22.86
CA GLU A 284 -3.43 26.50 22.02
C GLU A 284 -3.87 26.30 20.55
N LEU A 285 -3.70 25.08 20.05
CA LEU A 285 -3.94 24.72 18.66
C LEU A 285 -5.30 24.01 18.47
N ARG A 286 -5.87 23.45 19.55
CA ARG A 286 -7.09 22.62 19.58
C ARG A 286 -6.95 21.30 18.83
N LYS A 287 -7.86 20.37 19.12
CA LYS A 287 -7.97 19.07 18.47
C LYS A 287 -9.16 19.05 17.54
N ALA A 288 -8.92 18.69 16.27
CA ALA A 288 -9.95 18.50 15.26
C ALA A 288 -10.43 17.04 15.20
N GLN A 289 -11.59 16.84 14.58
CA GLN A 289 -12.07 15.50 14.26
C GLN A 289 -11.19 14.85 13.18
N LEU A 290 -11.01 13.52 13.27
CA LEU A 290 -10.38 12.74 12.21
C LEU A 290 -11.23 12.80 10.93
N MET A 291 -10.64 13.29 9.85
CA MET A 291 -11.24 13.28 8.52
C MET A 291 -11.00 11.90 7.86
N GLY A 292 -12.02 11.34 7.21
CA GLY A 292 -11.85 10.11 6.44
C GLY A 292 -10.99 10.34 5.20
N PHE A 293 -10.16 9.37 4.82
CA PHE A 293 -9.28 9.50 3.65
C PHE A 293 -10.05 9.88 2.36
N PHE A 294 -11.30 9.42 2.22
CA PHE A 294 -12.15 9.75 1.08
C PHE A 294 -12.79 11.15 1.14
N ASP A 295 -12.74 11.83 2.28
CA ASP A 295 -13.29 13.19 2.44
C ASP A 295 -12.29 14.25 1.94
N PHE A 296 -10.99 13.98 1.97
CA PHE A 296 -9.99 14.79 1.26
C PHE A 296 -10.34 14.93 -0.23
N PHE A 297 -10.87 13.86 -0.87
CA PHE A 297 -11.33 13.87 -2.27
C PHE A 297 -12.64 14.64 -2.51
N LYS A 298 -13.32 15.10 -1.45
CA LYS A 298 -14.54 15.93 -1.55
C LYS A 298 -14.20 17.41 -1.58
N VAL A 299 -13.20 17.83 -0.79
CA VAL A 299 -12.71 19.21 -0.72
C VAL A 299 -11.69 19.49 -1.82
N PHE A 300 -10.92 18.47 -2.25
CA PHE A 300 -9.98 18.58 -3.36
C PHE A 300 -10.22 17.51 -4.39
N ILE A 301 -10.45 17.95 -5.62
CA ILE A 301 -10.45 17.09 -6.81
C ILE A 301 -9.16 17.30 -7.64
N ILE A 302 -8.17 17.95 -7.02
CA ILE A 302 -6.87 18.37 -7.55
C ILE A 302 -5.79 17.73 -6.66
N PHE A 303 -4.97 16.83 -7.21
CA PHE A 303 -3.97 16.07 -6.42
C PHE A 303 -2.55 16.53 -6.64
N LEU A 304 -2.30 17.81 -6.36
CA LEU A 304 -0.95 18.29 -6.16
C LEU A 304 -0.49 17.92 -4.74
N VAL A 305 0.34 16.87 -4.64
CA VAL A 305 0.88 16.41 -3.36
C VAL A 305 2.13 17.20 -3.03
N LEU A 306 1.99 18.25 -2.22
CA LEU A 306 3.13 18.97 -1.65
C LEU A 306 3.81 18.09 -0.60
N LYS A 307 4.99 17.55 -0.92
CA LYS A 307 5.80 16.77 0.03
C LYS A 307 6.86 17.67 0.66
N GLN A 308 6.92 17.68 1.99
CA GLN A 308 8.04 18.29 2.73
C GLN A 308 9.34 17.60 2.32
N ASP A 309 10.39 18.38 2.00
CA ASP A 309 11.71 17.80 1.82
C ASP A 309 12.16 17.13 3.12
N SER A 310 12.77 15.97 2.98
CA SER A 310 12.98 15.04 4.08
C SER A 310 14.08 14.05 3.72
N PRO A 311 15.00 13.74 4.66
CA PRO A 311 15.98 12.68 4.42
C PRO A 311 15.32 11.29 4.37
N TYR A 312 14.05 11.15 4.79
CA TYR A 312 13.34 9.88 4.91
C TYR A 312 12.59 9.49 3.63
N TYR A 313 12.72 8.22 3.22
CA TYR A 313 12.20 7.71 1.96
C TYR A 313 11.68 6.25 2.05
N GLU A 314 10.74 5.93 1.16
CA GLU A 314 10.09 4.63 0.97
C GLU A 314 10.40 4.06 -0.43
N HIS A 315 10.19 2.76 -0.66
CA HIS A 315 10.70 2.06 -1.85
C HIS A 315 10.22 2.58 -3.22
N PHE A 316 9.03 3.20 -3.25
CA PHE A 316 8.44 3.81 -4.45
C PHE A 316 8.80 5.29 -4.62
N ILE A 317 9.48 5.92 -3.64
CA ILE A 317 9.90 7.32 -3.70
C ILE A 317 11.14 7.41 -4.59
N LEU A 318 10.92 7.40 -5.90
CA LEU A 318 11.97 7.55 -6.90
C LEU A 318 12.71 8.88 -6.70
N LYS A 319 14.04 8.83 -6.68
CA LYS A 319 14.94 10.01 -6.66
C LYS A 319 14.91 10.86 -7.96
N LYS A 320 13.87 10.68 -8.76
CA LYS A 320 13.50 11.46 -9.96
C LYS A 320 12.10 12.07 -9.82
N ALA A 321 11.21 11.42 -9.06
CA ALA A 321 9.94 11.98 -8.62
C ALA A 321 10.10 13.03 -7.50
N SER A 322 11.25 13.04 -6.79
CA SER A 322 11.65 14.16 -5.93
C SER A 322 11.54 15.51 -6.66
N ASN A 323 12.03 15.59 -7.90
CA ASN A 323 11.97 16.81 -8.70
C ASN A 323 10.55 17.14 -9.24
N LEU A 324 9.56 16.29 -8.93
CA LEU A 324 8.14 16.44 -9.28
C LEU A 324 7.25 16.60 -8.04
N LEU A 325 7.79 16.43 -6.82
CA LEU A 325 7.08 16.56 -5.54
C LEU A 325 7.75 17.52 -4.53
N ILE A 326 8.99 17.98 -4.78
CA ILE A 326 9.65 19.00 -3.95
C ILE A 326 9.09 20.38 -4.30
N ALA A 327 8.29 20.92 -3.38
CA ALA A 327 8.08 22.34 -3.23
C ALA A 327 7.64 22.65 -1.78
N LEU A 328 8.60 22.62 -0.85
CA LEU A 328 8.37 23.10 0.52
C LEU A 328 9.52 23.95 1.06
N LEU A 329 9.90 24.95 0.26
CA LEU A 329 10.26 26.26 0.78
C LEU A 329 9.07 27.20 0.51
N PHE A 330 8.51 27.77 1.58
CA PHE A 330 7.44 28.77 1.58
C PHE A 330 6.15 28.41 0.80
N ILE A 331 5.14 27.96 1.54
CA ILE A 331 3.74 27.92 1.06
C ILE A 331 3.29 29.31 0.54
N ALA A 332 3.75 30.39 1.18
CA ALA A 332 3.53 31.78 0.76
C ALA A 332 4.13 32.14 -0.62
N VAL A 333 5.11 31.37 -1.13
CA VAL A 333 5.67 31.54 -2.48
C VAL A 333 5.01 30.58 -3.47
N PHE A 334 4.70 29.35 -3.04
CA PHE A 334 4.09 28.36 -3.94
C PHE A 334 2.62 28.65 -4.25
N PHE A 335 1.83 29.14 -3.29
CA PHE A 335 0.38 29.34 -3.48
C PHE A 335 0.05 30.35 -4.60
N PRO A 336 0.69 31.53 -4.68
CA PRO A 336 0.53 32.43 -5.83
C PRO A 336 0.90 31.77 -7.16
N ILE A 337 2.03 31.05 -7.20
CA ILE A 337 2.49 30.36 -8.42
C ILE A 337 1.48 29.29 -8.89
N SER A 338 0.82 28.57 -7.97
CA SER A 338 -0.22 27.60 -8.32
C SER A 338 -1.53 28.26 -8.79
N GLN A 339 -1.90 29.44 -8.29
CA GLN A 339 -3.06 30.18 -8.77
C GLN A 339 -2.78 30.89 -10.12
N GLU A 340 -1.56 31.34 -10.36
CA GLU A 340 -1.13 31.96 -11.62
C GLU A 340 -0.85 30.92 -12.73
N ASN A 341 -0.54 29.66 -12.39
CA ASN A 341 -0.17 28.60 -13.35
C ASN A 341 -0.88 27.27 -13.07
N ASP A 342 -2.22 27.30 -13.07
CA ASP A 342 -3.07 26.13 -12.87
C ASP A 342 -2.77 24.96 -13.84
N GLU A 343 -2.43 25.25 -15.10
CA GLU A 343 -2.19 24.18 -16.08
C GLU A 343 -0.96 23.32 -15.72
N GLU A 344 0.12 23.91 -15.22
CA GLU A 344 1.29 23.14 -14.78
C GLU A 344 1.01 22.42 -13.45
N ALA A 345 0.29 23.05 -12.51
CA ALA A 345 -0.14 22.38 -11.27
C ALA A 345 -1.02 21.15 -11.56
N ARG A 346 -1.97 21.28 -12.50
CA ARG A 346 -2.82 20.21 -13.03
C ARG A 346 -2.01 19.11 -13.72
N LYS A 347 -0.96 19.47 -14.47
CA LYS A 347 -0.04 18.54 -15.13
C LYS A 347 0.77 17.73 -14.11
N ILE A 348 1.42 18.38 -13.15
CA ILE A 348 2.15 17.73 -12.05
C ILE A 348 1.23 16.78 -11.26
N ALA A 349 0.03 17.23 -10.90
CA ALA A 349 -0.97 16.40 -10.22
C ALA A 349 -1.33 15.15 -11.04
N LYS A 350 -1.56 15.29 -12.35
CA LYS A 350 -1.88 14.18 -13.25
C LYS A 350 -0.71 13.20 -13.41
N GLU A 351 0.50 13.70 -13.55
CA GLU A 351 1.72 12.87 -13.64
C GLU A 351 1.97 12.11 -12.34
N GLY A 352 1.82 12.76 -11.17
CA GLY A 352 1.87 12.10 -9.86
C GLY A 352 0.81 11.01 -9.69
N GLN A 353 -0.43 11.26 -10.10
CA GLN A 353 -1.47 10.22 -10.11
C GLN A 353 -1.13 9.04 -11.05
N LEU A 354 -0.53 9.29 -12.22
CA LEU A 354 -0.15 8.25 -13.17
C LEU A 354 1.01 7.41 -12.64
N LEU A 355 2.07 8.05 -12.14
CA LEU A 355 3.23 7.39 -11.56
C LEU A 355 2.85 6.51 -10.36
N ALA A 356 1.99 7.00 -9.48
CA ALA A 356 1.48 6.19 -8.38
C ALA A 356 0.59 5.04 -8.89
N ARG A 357 -0.20 5.23 -9.96
CA ARG A 357 -1.01 4.15 -10.58
C ARG A 357 -0.13 3.09 -11.25
N GLU A 358 1.10 3.42 -11.62
CA GLU A 358 2.10 2.48 -12.14
C GLU A 358 2.84 1.75 -11.01
N LEU A 359 3.37 2.48 -10.03
CA LEU A 359 4.29 1.95 -9.01
C LEU A 359 3.62 1.25 -7.83
N LEU A 360 2.39 1.64 -7.45
CA LEU A 360 1.73 1.20 -6.21
C LEU A 360 0.60 0.18 -6.43
N GLN A 361 0.64 -0.55 -7.55
CA GLN A 361 -0.30 -1.66 -7.75
C GLN A 361 0.07 -2.85 -6.85
N PRO A 362 -0.89 -3.66 -6.35
CA PRO A 362 -0.58 -4.81 -5.51
C PRO A 362 0.44 -5.79 -6.09
N HIS A 363 0.47 -5.97 -7.42
CA HIS A 363 1.46 -6.81 -8.09
C HIS A 363 2.89 -6.26 -7.96
N ARG A 364 3.09 -4.93 -8.04
CA ARG A 364 4.38 -4.26 -7.86
C ARG A 364 4.98 -4.57 -6.50
N HIS A 365 4.18 -4.50 -5.44
CA HIS A 365 4.63 -4.83 -4.10
C HIS A 365 5.07 -6.30 -3.99
N TYR A 366 4.34 -7.26 -4.56
CA TYR A 366 4.77 -8.67 -4.58
C TYR A 366 6.09 -8.86 -5.36
N CYS A 367 6.24 -8.24 -6.54
CA CYS A 367 7.48 -8.26 -7.33
C CYS A 367 8.67 -7.70 -6.53
N TYR A 368 8.48 -6.55 -5.89
CA TYR A 368 9.52 -5.83 -5.14
C TYR A 368 10.01 -6.65 -3.94
N HIS A 369 9.10 -7.12 -3.06
CA HIS A 369 9.45 -7.95 -1.91
C HIS A 369 10.15 -9.25 -2.34
N TYR A 370 9.64 -9.93 -3.38
CA TYR A 370 10.27 -11.14 -3.88
C TYR A 370 11.68 -10.90 -4.44
N SER A 371 11.92 -9.76 -5.09
CA SER A 371 13.24 -9.37 -5.57
C SER A 371 14.24 -9.11 -4.43
N ILE A 372 13.78 -8.57 -3.30
CA ILE A 372 14.58 -8.42 -2.07
C ILE A 372 14.98 -9.80 -1.55
N PHE A 373 14.05 -10.74 -1.38
CA PHE A 373 14.38 -12.07 -0.89
C PHE A 373 15.31 -12.83 -1.85
N GLN A 374 15.15 -12.68 -3.17
CA GLN A 374 16.13 -13.20 -4.14
C GLN A 374 17.52 -12.58 -4.00
N LYS A 375 17.61 -11.25 -3.82
CA LYS A 375 18.89 -10.55 -3.76
C LYS A 375 19.60 -10.84 -2.43
N TYR A 376 18.87 -10.88 -1.32
CA TYR A 376 19.38 -11.27 -0.01
C TYR A 376 19.87 -12.72 -0.05
N ALA A 377 19.05 -13.67 -0.52
CA ALA A 377 19.43 -15.08 -0.61
C ALA A 377 20.73 -15.32 -1.41
N LYS A 378 20.90 -14.60 -2.54
CA LYS A 378 22.10 -14.64 -3.39
C LYS A 378 23.36 -14.05 -2.75
N CYS A 379 23.22 -13.26 -1.69
CA CYS A 379 24.35 -12.60 -1.03
C CYS A 379 24.73 -13.27 0.31
N GLN A 380 23.96 -14.23 0.83
CA GLN A 380 24.33 -14.97 2.05
C GLN A 380 25.60 -15.82 1.86
N ALA A 381 26.50 -15.78 2.83
CA ALA A 381 27.73 -16.59 2.86
C ALA A 381 27.46 -18.06 3.25
N SER A 382 26.45 -18.28 4.09
CA SER A 382 26.08 -19.59 4.67
C SER A 382 24.63 -19.95 4.34
N LYS A 383 24.27 -21.22 4.55
CA LYS A 383 22.88 -21.68 4.43
C LYS A 383 22.04 -21.10 5.59
N PRO A 384 20.79 -20.68 5.35
CA PRO A 384 19.87 -20.24 6.39
C PRO A 384 19.34 -21.43 7.19
N GLU A 385 19.17 -21.27 8.50
CA GLU A 385 18.76 -22.35 9.40
C GLU A 385 17.64 -21.90 10.35
N ILE A 386 16.88 -22.86 10.88
CA ILE A 386 15.86 -22.58 11.90
C ILE A 386 16.60 -22.47 13.25
N ARG A 387 16.60 -21.28 13.84
CA ARG A 387 17.31 -20.99 15.10
C ARG A 387 16.45 -21.33 16.32
N ASP A 388 17.10 -21.47 17.47
CA ASP A 388 16.41 -21.62 18.74
C ASP A 388 15.46 -20.43 19.00
N GLY A 389 14.31 -20.72 19.62
CA GLY A 389 13.22 -19.78 19.84
C GLY A 389 12.44 -19.35 18.58
N MET A 390 12.72 -19.87 17.38
CA MET A 390 11.90 -19.58 16.20
C MET A 390 10.58 -20.38 16.20
N GLU A 391 9.48 -19.67 15.94
CA GLU A 391 8.14 -20.22 15.80
C GLU A 391 7.70 -20.27 14.33
N LEU A 392 6.92 -21.29 13.94
CA LEU A 392 6.36 -21.40 12.60
C LEU A 392 5.25 -20.35 12.40
N VAL A 393 5.42 -19.46 11.43
CA VAL A 393 4.37 -18.54 10.97
C VAL A 393 3.40 -19.35 10.11
N ALA A 394 2.29 -19.78 10.72
CA ALA A 394 1.30 -20.64 10.07
C ALA A 394 0.49 -19.89 9.00
N GLN A 395 0.12 -20.61 7.93
CA GLN A 395 -0.89 -20.13 6.98
C GLN A 395 -2.27 -20.04 7.65
N PRO A 396 -3.10 -19.02 7.34
CA PRO A 396 -4.44 -18.89 7.90
C PRO A 396 -5.34 -20.07 7.48
N ASP A 397 -6.05 -20.60 8.46
CA ASP A 397 -6.89 -21.81 8.37
C ASP A 397 -8.33 -21.44 7.97
N ASP A 398 -8.62 -21.42 6.66
CA ASP A 398 -9.98 -21.24 6.15
C ASP A 398 -10.80 -22.53 6.34
N ARG A 399 -11.24 -22.76 7.59
CA ARG A 399 -12.06 -23.90 8.03
C ARG A 399 -13.41 -24.01 7.32
N GLY A 400 -13.87 -22.94 6.67
CA GLY A 400 -15.05 -22.98 5.79
C GLY A 400 -14.76 -23.56 4.41
N SER A 401 -13.50 -23.53 3.97
CA SER A 401 -13.07 -24.03 2.68
C SER A 401 -12.40 -25.40 2.77
N LEU A 402 -13.03 -26.41 2.18
CA LEU A 402 -12.34 -27.66 1.82
C LEU A 402 -11.49 -27.42 0.57
N CYS A 403 -10.42 -26.59 0.68
CA CYS A 403 -9.35 -26.64 -0.32
C CYS A 403 -8.47 -27.84 -0.06
N HIS A 404 -8.70 -28.93 -0.79
CA HIS A 404 -7.67 -29.94 -1.05
C HIS A 404 -6.68 -29.39 -2.09
N CYS A 405 -6.09 -28.25 -1.74
CA CYS A 405 -4.95 -27.62 -2.38
C CYS A 405 -3.78 -28.61 -2.28
N HIS A 406 -3.61 -29.49 -3.28
CA HIS A 406 -2.61 -30.56 -3.21
C HIS A 406 -1.19 -29.99 -3.14
N TRP A 407 -0.63 -29.98 -1.92
CA TRP A 407 0.80 -29.79 -1.67
C TRP A 407 1.55 -30.98 -2.29
N LYS A 408 1.88 -30.88 -3.58
CA LYS A 408 2.80 -31.81 -4.22
C LYS A 408 4.14 -31.67 -3.51
N LYS A 409 4.54 -32.70 -2.77
CA LYS A 409 5.92 -32.82 -2.28
C LYS A 409 6.87 -32.71 -3.49
N PRO A 410 8.01 -32.02 -3.37
CA PRO A 410 9.01 -32.04 -4.43
C PRO A 410 9.49 -33.49 -4.67
N PRO A 411 9.92 -33.84 -5.90
CA PRO A 411 10.63 -35.09 -6.16
C PRO A 411 11.84 -35.22 -5.24
N MET A 412 12.15 -36.44 -4.78
CA MET A 412 13.17 -36.68 -3.76
C MET A 412 14.58 -36.86 -4.35
N GLU A 413 14.92 -36.06 -5.37
CA GLU A 413 16.13 -36.27 -6.21
C GLU A 413 17.13 -35.10 -6.21
N ASP A 414 16.81 -33.95 -5.61
CA ASP A 414 17.73 -32.83 -5.35
C ASP A 414 17.84 -32.59 -3.84
N LEU A 415 18.87 -33.15 -3.18
CA LEU A 415 19.12 -33.07 -1.73
C LEU A 415 20.61 -32.81 -1.40
#